data_AF-A0A1Y4LLS7-F1
#
_entry.id   AF-A0A1Y4LLS7-F1
#
_cell.length_a   1.000
_cell.length_b   1.000
_cell.length_c   1.000
_cell.angle_alpha   90.00
_cell.angle_beta   90.00
_cell.angle_gamma   90.00
#
_symmetry.space_group_name_H-M   'P 1'
#
loop_
_entity.id
_entity.type
_entity.pdbx_description
1 polymer ?
#
loop_
_entity_poly.entity_id
_entity_poly.type
_entity_poly.pdbx_seq_one_letter_code
_entity_poly.pdbx_strand_id
1 'polypeptide(L)'
;MASYNRKREIVRDIESHFGGAGALCLQDVARYLHLSQSSARTFCRDITWFTLGKKRMFLAIDLADKIIRTSVEGNPDDKSIVVPRWR
;
A
#
# COMPACT_ATOMS: atom_id res chain seq x y z
N MET A 1 2.57 -11.07 -17.76
CA MET A 1 3.89 -11.13 -17.11
C MET A 1 4.30 -9.82 -16.41
N ALA A 2 4.07 -8.63 -16.97
CA ALA A 2 4.49 -7.35 -16.36
C ALA A 2 3.90 -7.04 -14.97
N SER A 3 2.62 -7.41 -14.72
CA SER A 3 1.95 -7.14 -13.43
C SER A 3 2.54 -7.92 -12.24
N TYR A 4 2.98 -9.16 -12.46
CA TYR A 4 3.52 -10.01 -11.38
C TYR A 4 4.89 -9.52 -10.87
N ASN A 5 5.73 -8.99 -11.76
CA ASN A 5 7.00 -8.39 -11.36
C ASN A 5 6.78 -7.07 -10.61
N ARG A 6 5.85 -6.23 -11.08
CA ARG A 6 5.49 -4.97 -10.41
C ARG A 6 4.93 -5.20 -9.00
N LYS A 7 4.11 -6.22 -8.80
CA LYS A 7 3.61 -6.59 -7.45
C LYS A 7 4.75 -6.95 -6.50
N ARG A 8 5.68 -7.79 -6.95
CA ARG A 8 6.85 -8.17 -6.15
C ARG A 8 7.77 -6.99 -5.85
N GLU A 9 7.93 -6.05 -6.77
CA GLU A 9 8.69 -4.82 -6.54
C GLU A 9 8.07 -3.97 -5.44
N ILE A 10 6.76 -3.73 -5.48
CA ILE A 10 6.07 -2.93 -4.45
C ILE A 10 6.13 -3.62 -3.09
N VAL A 11 5.94 -4.94 -3.02
CA VAL A 11 6.07 -5.68 -1.76
C VAL A 11 7.49 -5.55 -1.19
N ARG A 12 8.52 -5.71 -2.02
CA ARG A 12 9.92 -5.54 -1.58
C ARG A 12 10.24 -4.12 -1.14
N ASP A 13 9.70 -3.12 -1.82
CA ASP A 13 9.88 -1.70 -1.47
C ASP A 13 9.23 -1.40 -0.11
N ILE A 14 7.99 -1.87 0.11
CA ILE A 14 7.31 -1.82 1.40
C ILE A 14 8.15 -2.51 2.49
N GLU A 15 8.56 -3.75 2.26
CA GLU A 15 9.36 -4.51 3.23
C GLU A 15 10.67 -3.79 3.55
N SER A 16 11.36 -3.26 2.54
CA SER A 16 12.62 -2.52 2.74
C SER A 16 12.42 -1.25 3.57
N HIS A 17 11.32 -0.52 3.34
CA HIS A 17 11.02 0.72 4.06
C HIS A 17 10.68 0.49 5.54
N PHE A 18 10.11 -0.68 5.88
CA PHE A 18 9.68 -1.01 7.24
C PHE A 18 10.51 -2.14 7.89
N GLY A 19 11.73 -2.39 7.43
CA GLY A 19 12.68 -3.30 8.08
C GLY A 19 12.31 -4.79 7.98
N GLY A 20 11.73 -5.22 6.85
CA GLY A 20 11.30 -6.59 6.58
C GLY A 20 9.86 -6.90 7.04
N ALA A 21 9.08 -5.87 7.41
CA ALA A 21 7.71 -6.08 7.85
C ALA A 21 6.80 -6.45 6.65
N GLY A 22 6.27 -7.68 6.65
CA GLY A 22 5.28 -8.14 5.68
C GLY A 22 3.86 -7.58 5.90
N ALA A 23 3.65 -6.75 6.93
CA ALA A 23 2.38 -6.12 7.24
C ALA A 23 2.56 -4.73 7.86
N LEU A 24 1.61 -3.84 7.57
CA LEU A 24 1.66 -2.43 7.92
C LEU A 24 0.44 -2.04 8.73
N CYS A 25 0.61 -1.17 9.72
CA CYS A 25 -0.56 -0.54 10.34
C CYS A 25 -1.07 0.63 9.50
N LEU A 26 -2.26 1.16 9.82
CA LEU A 26 -2.86 2.27 9.06
C LEU A 26 -1.94 3.51 8.98
N GLN A 27 -1.17 3.79 10.04
CA GLN A 27 -0.24 4.92 10.06
C GLN A 27 0.95 4.70 9.11
N ASP A 28 1.44 3.46 9.04
CA ASP A 28 2.52 3.08 8.13
C ASP A 28 2.05 3.16 6.68
N VAL A 29 0.83 2.71 6.39
CA VAL A 29 0.21 2.85 5.05
C VAL A 29 0.08 4.32 4.66
N ALA A 30 -0.42 5.17 5.57
CA ALA A 30 -0.54 6.61 5.32
C ALA A 30 0.81 7.25 5.01
N ARG A 31 1.86 6.88 5.76
CA ARG A 31 3.24 7.34 5.54
C ARG A 31 3.79 6.86 4.20
N TYR A 32 3.64 5.58 3.89
CA TYR A 32 4.15 4.97 2.67
C TYR A 32 3.52 5.56 1.41
N LEU A 33 2.22 5.84 1.43
CA LEU A 33 1.49 6.38 0.28
C LEU A 33 1.43 7.92 0.25
N HIS A 34 2.09 8.62 1.19
CA HIS A 34 1.98 10.07 1.38
C HIS A 34 0.52 10.57 1.49
N LEU A 35 -0.33 9.80 2.16
CA LEU A 35 -1.75 10.11 2.36
C LEU A 35 -2.00 10.67 3.77
N SER A 36 -3.07 11.45 3.90
CA SER A 36 -3.64 11.75 5.22
C SER A 36 -4.19 10.46 5.86
N GLN A 37 -4.35 10.44 7.19
CA GLN A 37 -4.92 9.27 7.86
C GLN A 37 -6.35 8.93 7.40
N SER A 38 -7.16 9.95 7.07
CA SER A 38 -8.51 9.75 6.55
C SER A 38 -8.49 9.13 5.15
N SER A 39 -7.64 9.63 4.26
CA SER A 39 -7.47 9.07 2.92
C SER A 39 -6.91 7.65 2.96
N ALA A 40 -5.94 7.38 3.83
CA ALA A 40 -5.43 6.02 4.05
C ALA A 40 -6.51 5.08 4.58
N ARG A 41 -7.41 5.56 5.45
CA ARG A 41 -8.55 4.76 5.94
C ARG A 41 -9.53 4.43 4.81
N THR A 42 -9.83 5.39 3.95
CA THR A 42 -10.65 5.17 2.75
C THR A 42 -9.97 4.19 1.80
N PHE A 43 -8.66 4.33 1.60
CA PHE A 43 -7.86 3.41 0.79
C PHE A 43 -7.86 1.99 1.36
N CYS A 44 -7.76 1.80 2.68
CA CYS A 44 -7.74 0.47 3.27
C CYS A 44 -9.13 -0.14 3.54
N ARG A 45 -10.23 0.54 3.19
CA ARG A 45 -11.60 0.15 3.58
C ARG A 45 -11.99 -1.26 3.14
N ASP A 46 -11.57 -1.64 1.95
CA ASP A 46 -11.89 -2.87 1.24
C ASP A 46 -10.68 -3.83 1.14
N ILE A 47 -9.63 -3.57 1.94
CA ILE A 47 -8.48 -4.48 2.10
C ILE A 47 -8.71 -5.35 3.33
N THR A 48 -8.47 -6.65 3.21
CA THR A 48 -8.46 -7.59 4.33
C THR A 48 -7.44 -7.15 5.37
N TRP A 49 -7.82 -7.22 6.64
CA TRP A 49 -6.94 -6.86 7.76
C TRP A 49 -7.03 -7.90 8.85
N PHE A 50 -5.97 -7.94 9.66
CA PHE A 50 -5.91 -8.74 10.87
C PHE A 50 -5.46 -7.86 12.02
N THR A 51 -5.63 -8.35 13.24
CA THR A 51 -5.18 -7.65 14.46
C THR A 51 -3.87 -8.24 14.95
N LEU A 52 -2.89 -7.37 15.19
CA LEU A 52 -1.67 -7.70 15.94
C LEU A 52 -1.68 -6.87 17.22
N GLY A 53 -1.99 -7.53 18.34
CA GLY A 53 -2.31 -6.85 19.59
C GLY A 53 -3.52 -5.92 19.43
N LYS A 54 -3.34 -4.63 19.68
CA LYS A 54 -4.40 -3.59 19.54
C LYS A 54 -4.40 -2.88 18.18
N LYS A 55 -3.46 -3.22 17.29
CA LYS A 55 -3.31 -2.55 15.99
C LYS A 55 -3.96 -3.38 14.88
N ARG A 56 -4.66 -2.71 13.97
CA ARG A 56 -5.05 -3.29 12.69
C ARG A 56 -3.87 -3.25 11.74
N MET A 57 -3.59 -4.40 11.14
CA MET A 57 -2.49 -4.64 10.23
C MET A 57 -3.04 -5.07 8.87
N PHE A 58 -2.40 -4.61 7.81
CA PHE A 58 -2.70 -4.91 6.41
C PHE A 58 -1.49 -5.59 5.81
N LEU A 59 -1.69 -6.70 5.09
CA LEU A 59 -0.57 -7.40 4.46
C LEU A 59 0.00 -6.55 3.31
N ALA A 60 1.33 -6.53 3.19
CA ALA A 60 2.03 -5.82 2.13
C ALA A 60 1.59 -6.31 0.73
N ILE A 61 1.28 -7.60 0.61
CA ILE A 61 0.83 -8.21 -0.64
C ILE A 61 -0.56 -7.70 -1.10
N ASP A 62 -1.48 -7.49 -0.15
CA ASP A 62 -2.83 -7.00 -0.44
C ASP A 62 -2.80 -5.49 -0.73
N LEU A 63 -1.96 -4.75 0.01
CA LEU A 63 -1.67 -3.35 -0.28
C LEU A 63 -1.09 -3.17 -1.68
N ALA A 64 -0.10 -3.98 -2.06
CA ALA A 64 0.51 -3.95 -3.39
C ALA A 64 -0.52 -4.25 -4.50
N ASP A 65 -1.42 -5.20 -4.29
CA ASP A 65 -2.50 -5.48 -5.25
C ASP A 65 -3.43 -4.27 -5.43
N LYS A 66 -3.84 -3.63 -4.34
CA LYS A 66 -4.70 -2.45 -4.44
C LYS A 66 -3.98 -1.29 -5.11
N ILE A 67 -2.72 -1.04 -4.76
CA ILE A 67 -1.88 -0.01 -5.39
C ILE A 67 -1.85 -0.21 -6.91
N ILE A 68 -1.63 -1.44 -7.38
CA ILE A 68 -1.61 -1.74 -8.81
C ILE A 68 -2.96 -1.46 -9.46
N ARG A 69 -4.07 -1.92 -8.86
CA ARG A 69 -5.42 -1.67 -9.40
C ARG A 69 -5.70 -0.18 -9.52
N THR A 70 -5.45 0.59 -8.46
CA THR A 70 -5.67 2.05 -8.45
C THR A 70 -4.72 2.80 -9.39
N SER A 71 -3.51 2.27 -9.62
CA SER A 71 -2.56 2.86 -10.58
C SER A 71 -2.93 2.58 -12.05
N VAL A 72 -3.71 1.54 -12.32
CA VAL A 72 -4.14 1.15 -13.69
C VAL A 72 -5.44 1.86 -14.08
N GLU A 73 -6.28 2.24 -13.12
CA GLU A 73 -7.53 2.98 -13.32
C GLU A 73 -7.36 4.52 -13.37
N GLY A 74 -6.14 5.01 -13.64
CA GLY A 74 -5.83 6.44 -13.69
C GLY A 74 -6.51 7.15 -14.87
N ASN A 75 -7.67 7.75 -14.60
CA ASN A 75 -8.24 8.87 -15.37
C ASN A 75 -7.25 10.06 -15.30
N PRO A 76 -6.90 10.74 -16.42
CA PRO A 76 -5.83 11.75 -16.44
C PRO A 76 -6.09 13.02 -15.61
N ASP A 77 -7.28 13.17 -15.02
CA ASP A 77 -7.67 14.30 -14.18
C ASP A 77 -7.71 14.02 -12.67
N ASP A 78 -7.58 12.77 -12.23
CA ASP A 78 -7.66 12.44 -10.80
C ASP A 78 -6.26 12.34 -10.17
N LYS A 79 -6.14 12.74 -8.91
CA LYS A 79 -4.87 12.86 -8.18
C LYS A 79 -4.25 11.47 -8.02
N SER A 80 -3.49 11.04 -9.03
CA SER A 80 -2.82 9.75 -9.09
C SER A 80 -2.08 9.48 -7.79
N ILE A 81 -2.36 8.33 -7.16
CA ILE A 81 -1.56 7.83 -6.04
C ILE A 81 -0.16 7.54 -6.61
N VAL A 82 0.75 8.50 -6.43
CA VAL A 82 2.16 8.32 -6.80
C VAL A 82 2.75 7.42 -5.75
N VAL A 83 3.08 6.18 -6.13
CA VAL A 83 3.88 5.29 -5.29
C VAL A 83 5.29 5.86 -5.24
N PRO A 84 5.76 6.38 -4.09
CA PRO A 84 7.15 6.80 -3.96
C PRO A 84 8.07 5.60 -4.19
N ARG A 85 9.17 5.81 -4.91
CA ARG A 85 10.26 4.83 -4.98
C ARG A 85 11.21 5.14 -3.84
N TRP A 86 11.17 4.36 -2.77
CA TRP A 86 12.10 4.50 -1.66
C TRP A 86 13.42 3.80 -2.07
N ARG A 87 14.37 4.58 -2.57
CA ARG A 87 15.74 4.13 -2.86
C ARG A 87 16.59 4.10 -1.61
#